data_AF-A0A9D6FSU4-F1
#
_entry.id   AF-A0A9D6FSU4-F1
#
_cell.length_a   1.000
_cell.length_b   1.000
_cell.length_c   1.000
_cell.angle_alpha   90.00
_cell.angle_beta   90.00
_cell.angle_gamma   90.00
#
_symmetry.space_group_name_H-M   'P 1'
#
loop_
_entity.id
_entity.type
_entity.pdbx_description
1 polymer ?
#
loop_
_entity_poly.entity_id
_entity_poly.type
_entity_poly.pdbx_seq_one_letter_code
_entity_poly.pdbx_strand_id
1 'polypeptide(L)'
;MAPLSSIRRLFGKIRRRINDRLQQPIPNVYFEHLVLLTLCDVFARAVRGFKGCTPIRTAVLGYHPQLFALLEPLRDFGFAIEAQYAYREDDVVHPCRPLSDLAVSRYDALILGGESGQAEAALIERLRQSVPSLPRRHGPVLHVHRTCSRFLATLSRLRTGHFSSCLNLRKLALVALAVSTTRGGCIAECGAYQGGTAVFMGCLLREHGDPRRVHTIDTFEGMPAATPRDGVTPYQAGLFRDTRFEDVCGHVAAHGLQDAVKVHKGLSQERLPEILARESAVSLALVDTDQYLGTVESLRLLVPKLAVNGVILVDDYCLDGVKNAIDEIRKEHPGMAGAEVTYNLYMMWRHADEGFLSQGWASGDRASEPARGGEDG
;
A
#
# COMPACT_ATOMS: atom_id res chain seq x y z
N MET A 1 -20.32 40.14 6.96
CA MET A 1 -19.41 39.02 6.62
C MET A 1 -18.61 38.65 7.86
N ALA A 2 -18.67 37.39 8.31
CA ALA A 2 -17.85 36.97 9.46
C ALA A 2 -16.36 36.99 9.07
N PRO A 3 -15.45 37.50 9.92
CA PRO A 3 -14.03 37.56 9.60
C PRO A 3 -13.46 36.16 9.35
N LEU A 4 -12.58 36.02 8.36
CA LEU A 4 -11.94 34.76 7.93
C LEU A 4 -11.31 33.97 9.11
N SER A 5 -10.91 34.65 10.17
CA SER A 5 -10.40 34.06 11.43
C SER A 5 -11.45 33.25 12.19
N SER A 6 -12.72 33.67 12.16
CA SER A 6 -13.85 32.97 12.77
C SER A 6 -14.24 31.72 11.99
N ILE A 7 -14.12 31.76 10.66
CA ILE A 7 -14.35 30.62 9.76
C ILE A 7 -13.27 29.55 9.97
N ARG A 8 -11.98 29.94 10.02
CA ARG A 8 -10.87 29.01 10.33
C ARG A 8 -11.03 28.36 11.71
N ARG A 9 -11.45 29.12 12.72
CA ARG A 9 -11.69 28.60 14.08
C ARG A 9 -12.87 27.64 14.13
N LEU A 10 -13.89 27.86 13.29
CA LEU A 10 -15.03 26.96 13.12
C LEU A 10 -14.62 25.66 12.41
N PHE A 11 -13.87 25.73 11.30
CA PHE A 11 -13.32 24.55 10.63
C PHE A 11 -12.38 23.75 11.53
N GLY A 12 -11.54 24.43 12.32
CA GLY A 12 -10.68 23.76 13.32
C GLY A 12 -11.47 23.05 14.42
N LYS A 13 -12.61 23.61 14.86
CA LYS A 13 -13.53 22.97 15.82
C LYS A 13 -14.32 21.82 15.20
N ILE A 14 -14.75 21.96 13.95
CA ILE A 14 -15.43 20.89 13.20
C ILE A 14 -14.46 19.73 12.96
N ARG A 15 -13.23 20.00 12.53
CA ARG A 15 -12.16 19.00 12.36
C ARG A 15 -11.83 18.31 13.68
N ARG A 16 -11.73 19.04 14.79
CA ARG A 16 -11.57 18.44 16.13
C ARG A 16 -12.74 17.53 16.49
N ARG A 17 -13.99 17.99 16.33
CA ARG A 17 -15.18 17.16 16.59
C ARG A 17 -15.31 15.94 15.67
N ILE A 18 -14.84 16.04 14.43
CA ILE A 18 -14.77 14.89 13.50
C ILE A 18 -13.70 13.92 14.00
N ASN A 19 -12.51 14.40 14.39
CA ASN A 19 -11.47 13.56 15.00
C ASN A 19 -11.95 12.90 16.30
N ASP A 20 -12.63 13.64 17.18
CA ASP A 20 -13.17 13.13 18.44
C ASP A 20 -14.31 12.11 18.20
N ARG A 21 -15.06 12.24 17.09
CA ARG A 21 -16.04 11.21 16.66
C ARG A 21 -15.37 10.00 16.00
N LEU A 22 -14.26 10.19 15.29
CA LEU A 22 -13.43 9.09 14.75
C LEU A 22 -12.71 8.31 15.86
N GLN A 23 -12.59 8.87 17.07
CA GLN A 23 -12.07 8.19 18.26
C GLN A 23 -13.05 7.17 18.88
N GLN A 24 -14.34 7.15 18.49
CA GLN A 24 -15.24 6.08 18.93
C GLN A 24 -14.84 4.75 18.26
N PRO A 25 -14.85 3.61 18.98
CA PRO A 25 -14.63 2.31 18.36
C PRO A 25 -15.77 2.11 17.36
N ILE A 26 -15.43 2.01 16.07
CA ILE A 26 -16.39 1.57 15.07
C ILE A 26 -16.02 0.12 14.72
N PRO A 27 -16.42 -0.88 15.53
CA PRO A 27 -16.72 -2.19 14.99
C PRO A 27 -18.19 -2.14 14.57
N ASN A 28 -18.50 -1.33 13.56
CA ASN A 28 -19.76 -1.47 12.87
C ASN A 28 -19.48 -2.34 11.65
N VAL A 29 -20.25 -3.41 11.48
CA VAL A 29 -20.23 -4.30 10.32
C VAL A 29 -20.23 -3.48 9.02
N TYR A 30 -20.94 -2.35 8.97
CA TYR A 30 -20.93 -1.43 7.82
C TYR A 30 -19.55 -0.80 7.51
N PHE A 31 -18.73 -0.51 8.53
CA PHE A 31 -17.39 0.04 8.33
C PHE A 31 -16.45 -1.00 7.74
N GLU A 32 -16.51 -2.24 8.24
CA GLU A 32 -15.75 -3.34 7.68
C GLU A 32 -16.16 -3.64 6.23
N HIS A 33 -17.46 -3.64 5.92
CA HIS A 33 -17.94 -3.75 4.55
C HIS A 33 -17.43 -2.62 3.65
N LEU A 34 -17.43 -1.37 4.14
CA LEU A 34 -16.92 -0.24 3.37
C LEU A 34 -15.42 -0.39 3.06
N VAL A 35 -14.61 -0.78 4.05
CA VAL A 35 -13.19 -1.05 3.87
C VAL A 35 -12.97 -2.17 2.86
N LEU A 36 -13.77 -3.21 2.96
CA LEU A 36 -13.70 -4.37 2.11
C LEU A 36 -14.05 -4.04 0.64
N LEU A 37 -15.15 -3.31 0.42
CA LEU A 37 -15.51 -2.78 -0.90
C LEU A 37 -14.41 -1.87 -1.45
N THR A 38 -13.83 -1.05 -0.59
CA THR A 38 -12.73 -0.16 -0.96
C THR A 38 -11.51 -0.94 -1.42
N LEU A 39 -11.11 -1.99 -0.69
CA LEU A 39 -9.99 -2.85 -1.06
C LEU A 39 -10.25 -3.57 -2.40
N CYS A 40 -11.47 -4.05 -2.63
CA CYS A 40 -11.86 -4.72 -3.86
C CYS A 40 -11.84 -3.78 -5.08
N ASP A 41 -12.45 -2.59 -4.97
CA ASP A 41 -12.41 -1.55 -6.01
C ASP A 41 -10.97 -1.15 -6.36
N VAL A 42 -10.18 -0.87 -5.32
CA VAL A 42 -8.77 -0.52 -5.43
C VAL A 42 -7.99 -1.62 -6.14
N PHE A 43 -8.20 -2.87 -5.73
CA PHE A 43 -7.55 -4.02 -6.34
C PHE A 43 -7.96 -4.18 -7.81
N ALA A 44 -9.23 -3.97 -8.16
CA ALA A 44 -9.70 -4.03 -9.54
C ALA A 44 -8.98 -3.02 -10.44
N ARG A 45 -8.86 -1.78 -9.96
CA ARG A 45 -8.19 -0.70 -10.68
C ARG A 45 -6.70 -0.96 -10.82
N ALA A 46 -6.08 -1.50 -9.79
CA ALA A 46 -4.70 -1.94 -9.85
C ALA A 46 -4.52 -3.01 -10.95
N VAL A 47 -5.32 -4.08 -10.92
CA VAL A 47 -5.26 -5.16 -11.93
C VAL A 47 -5.50 -4.63 -13.34
N ARG A 48 -6.50 -3.76 -13.55
CA ARG A 48 -6.74 -3.09 -14.84
C ARG A 48 -5.55 -2.27 -15.31
N GLY A 49 -4.93 -1.52 -14.40
CA GLY A 49 -3.68 -0.83 -14.68
C GLY A 49 -2.63 -1.82 -15.19
N PHE A 50 -2.36 -2.89 -14.43
CA PHE A 50 -1.33 -3.87 -14.76
C PHE A 50 -1.58 -4.67 -16.04
N LYS A 51 -2.83 -5.05 -16.31
CA LYS A 51 -3.19 -6.03 -17.36
C LYS A 51 -3.91 -5.43 -18.56
N GLY A 52 -4.46 -4.23 -18.45
CA GLY A 52 -5.27 -3.62 -19.50
C GLY A 52 -6.54 -4.40 -19.86
N CYS A 53 -7.01 -5.29 -18.98
CA CYS A 53 -8.12 -6.20 -19.25
C CYS A 53 -9.44 -5.75 -18.61
N THR A 54 -10.54 -5.89 -19.35
CA THR A 54 -11.91 -5.83 -18.82
C THR A 54 -12.81 -6.73 -19.67
N PRO A 55 -13.61 -7.63 -19.08
CA PRO A 55 -13.69 -7.94 -17.66
C PRO A 55 -12.40 -8.61 -17.13
N ILE A 56 -12.16 -8.50 -15.82
CA ILE A 56 -11.05 -9.16 -15.12
C ILE A 56 -11.49 -10.59 -14.80
N ARG A 57 -11.00 -11.59 -15.53
CA ARG A 57 -11.38 -12.99 -15.28
C ARG A 57 -10.82 -13.43 -13.94
N THR A 58 -11.71 -13.86 -13.05
CA THR A 58 -11.38 -14.02 -11.63
C THR A 58 -11.82 -15.38 -11.12
N ALA A 59 -10.92 -16.04 -10.40
CA ALA A 59 -11.27 -17.19 -9.56
C ALA A 59 -11.31 -16.76 -8.09
N VAL A 60 -12.33 -17.21 -7.38
CA VAL A 60 -12.37 -17.12 -5.91
C VAL A 60 -11.94 -18.47 -5.36
N LEU A 61 -11.01 -18.46 -4.41
CA LEU A 61 -10.58 -19.64 -3.70
C LEU A 61 -11.13 -19.53 -2.27
N GLY A 62 -11.85 -20.56 -1.86
CA GLY A 62 -12.53 -20.69 -0.58
C GLY A 62 -13.76 -19.83 -0.39
N TYR A 63 -14.11 -19.69 0.89
CA TYR A 63 -15.29 -18.97 1.34
C TYR A 63 -14.94 -17.96 2.44
N HIS A 64 -15.38 -16.72 2.24
CA HIS A 64 -15.45 -15.73 3.30
C HIS A 64 -16.89 -15.21 3.35
N PRO A 65 -17.57 -15.21 4.52
CA PRO A 65 -18.99 -14.83 4.61
C PRO A 65 -19.30 -13.48 3.96
N GLN A 66 -18.41 -12.50 4.14
CA GLN A 66 -18.60 -11.18 3.57
C GLN A 66 -18.36 -11.13 2.06
N LEU A 67 -17.61 -12.07 1.45
CA LEU A 67 -17.38 -12.09 -0.01
C LEU A 67 -18.68 -12.30 -0.77
N PHE A 68 -19.64 -13.05 -0.22
CA PHE A 68 -20.96 -13.24 -0.84
C PHE A 68 -21.67 -11.90 -1.04
N ALA A 69 -21.67 -11.05 0.00
CA ALA A 69 -22.21 -9.70 -0.05
C ALA A 69 -21.43 -8.75 -0.99
N LEU A 70 -20.22 -9.14 -1.43
CA LEU A 70 -19.42 -8.38 -2.39
C LEU A 70 -19.54 -8.86 -3.83
N LEU A 71 -20.16 -10.01 -4.12
CA LEU A 71 -20.11 -10.59 -5.47
C LEU A 71 -20.68 -9.64 -6.53
N GLU A 72 -21.78 -8.95 -6.20
CA GLU A 72 -22.39 -7.94 -7.06
C GLU A 72 -21.50 -6.68 -7.19
N PRO A 73 -21.04 -6.04 -6.08
CA PRO A 73 -20.08 -4.95 -6.16
C PRO A 73 -18.77 -5.29 -6.91
N LEU A 74 -18.25 -6.51 -6.77
CA LEU A 74 -17.08 -6.98 -7.51
C LEU A 74 -17.35 -6.98 -9.03
N ARG A 75 -18.56 -7.36 -9.46
CA ARG A 75 -18.96 -7.28 -10.87
C ARG A 75 -19.06 -5.83 -11.34
N ASP A 76 -19.52 -4.91 -10.49
CA ASP A 76 -19.52 -3.47 -10.80
C ASP A 76 -18.10 -2.92 -10.99
N PHE A 77 -17.14 -3.45 -10.23
CA PHE A 77 -15.70 -3.19 -10.43
C PHE A 77 -15.08 -4.01 -11.58
N GLY A 78 -15.90 -4.71 -12.38
CA GLY A 78 -15.56 -5.44 -13.59
C GLY A 78 -14.81 -6.76 -13.37
N PHE A 79 -14.92 -7.36 -12.19
CA PHE A 79 -14.50 -8.75 -11.99
C PHE A 79 -15.54 -9.70 -12.61
N ALA A 80 -15.10 -10.55 -13.54
CA ALA A 80 -15.86 -11.71 -13.99
C ALA A 80 -15.49 -12.90 -13.11
N ILE A 81 -16.33 -13.20 -12.11
CA ILE A 81 -16.15 -14.37 -11.25
C ILE A 81 -16.58 -15.62 -12.03
N GLU A 82 -15.60 -16.30 -12.62
CA GLU A 82 -15.81 -17.43 -13.54
C GLU A 82 -15.83 -18.79 -12.83
N ALA A 83 -15.18 -18.88 -11.67
CA ALA A 83 -15.14 -20.10 -10.87
C ALA A 83 -14.91 -19.81 -9.39
N GLN A 84 -15.43 -20.71 -8.55
CA GLN A 84 -15.11 -20.80 -7.13
C GLN A 84 -14.47 -22.15 -6.85
N TYR A 85 -13.44 -22.18 -6.02
CA TYR A 85 -12.70 -23.40 -5.67
C TYR A 85 -12.78 -23.62 -4.16
N ALA A 86 -13.19 -24.81 -3.72
CA ALA A 86 -13.35 -25.13 -2.31
C ALA A 86 -11.99 -25.43 -1.64
N TYR A 87 -11.80 -24.98 -0.39
CA TYR A 87 -10.60 -25.33 0.39
C TYR A 87 -10.72 -26.71 1.04
N ARG A 88 -11.95 -27.13 1.32
CA ARG A 88 -12.28 -28.40 1.96
C ARG A 88 -13.43 -29.07 1.23
N GLU A 89 -13.53 -30.40 1.32
CA GLU A 89 -14.62 -31.17 0.70
C GLU A 89 -16.00 -30.81 1.27
N ASP A 90 -16.04 -30.28 2.50
CA ASP A 90 -17.24 -29.83 3.21
C ASP A 90 -17.63 -28.37 2.94
N ASP A 91 -16.85 -27.60 2.17
CA ASP A 91 -17.21 -26.24 1.72
C ASP A 91 -18.26 -26.30 0.58
N VAL A 92 -19.42 -26.94 0.82
CA VAL A 92 -20.47 -27.24 -0.18
C VAL A 92 -21.37 -26.04 -0.49
N VAL A 93 -20.81 -24.84 -0.63
CA VAL A 93 -21.57 -23.65 -1.01
C VAL A 93 -21.59 -23.52 -2.54
N HIS A 94 -22.68 -23.96 -3.19
CA HIS A 94 -22.87 -23.88 -4.67
C HIS A 94 -21.73 -24.60 -5.45
N PRO A 95 -21.68 -24.69 -6.81
CA PRO A 95 -20.81 -25.67 -7.46
C PRO A 95 -19.34 -25.19 -7.47
N CYS A 96 -18.70 -25.30 -6.31
CA CYS A 96 -17.28 -25.10 -6.14
C CYS A 96 -16.52 -26.29 -6.73
N ARG A 97 -15.41 -26.01 -7.41
CA ARG A 97 -14.51 -27.02 -7.97
C ARG A 97 -13.43 -27.39 -6.93
N PRO A 98 -12.85 -28.59 -6.98
CA PRO A 98 -11.70 -28.91 -6.15
C PRO A 98 -10.49 -28.06 -6.56
N LEU A 99 -9.64 -27.67 -5.59
CA LEU A 99 -8.43 -26.87 -5.85
C LEU A 99 -7.49 -27.51 -6.89
N SER A 100 -7.48 -28.84 -7.00
CA SER A 100 -6.69 -29.57 -8.00
C SER A 100 -7.01 -29.17 -9.44
N ASP A 101 -8.21 -28.64 -9.69
CA ASP A 101 -8.66 -28.25 -11.03
C ASP A 101 -8.28 -26.80 -11.38
N LEU A 102 -7.66 -26.07 -10.44
CA LEU A 102 -7.31 -24.67 -10.62
C LEU A 102 -6.17 -24.50 -11.64
N ALA A 103 -6.51 -23.99 -12.82
CA ALA A 103 -5.54 -23.52 -13.80
C ALA A 103 -5.32 -22.00 -13.67
N VAL A 104 -4.34 -21.60 -12.84
CA VAL A 104 -4.01 -20.18 -12.53
C VAL A 104 -3.89 -19.30 -13.78
N SER A 105 -3.25 -19.80 -14.84
CA SER A 105 -3.02 -19.05 -16.10
C SER A 105 -4.29 -18.64 -16.84
N ARG A 106 -5.46 -19.21 -16.50
CA ARG A 106 -6.75 -18.83 -17.08
C ARG A 106 -7.30 -17.52 -16.51
N TYR A 107 -6.84 -17.10 -15.34
CA TYR A 107 -7.41 -15.99 -14.60
C TYR A 107 -6.49 -14.77 -14.61
N ASP A 108 -7.09 -13.59 -14.75
CA ASP A 108 -6.43 -12.31 -14.64
C ASP A 108 -6.31 -11.86 -13.17
N ALA A 109 -7.10 -12.44 -12.27
CA ALA A 109 -7.01 -12.25 -10.82
C ALA A 109 -7.46 -13.49 -10.01
N LEU A 110 -6.91 -13.66 -8.81
CA LEU A 110 -7.36 -14.62 -7.82
C LEU A 110 -7.78 -13.87 -6.54
N ILE A 111 -8.90 -14.26 -5.95
CA ILE A 111 -9.36 -13.73 -4.66
C ILE A 111 -9.34 -14.86 -3.65
N LEU A 112 -8.56 -14.70 -2.58
CA LEU A 112 -8.50 -15.67 -1.49
C LEU A 112 -9.44 -15.25 -0.36
N GLY A 113 -10.53 -16.01 -0.21
CA GLY A 113 -11.49 -15.89 0.88
C GLY A 113 -11.14 -16.85 2.02
N GLY A 114 -10.01 -16.64 2.69
CA GLY A 114 -9.53 -17.53 3.76
C GLY A 114 -9.75 -17.03 5.19
N GLU A 115 -9.71 -17.97 6.14
CA GLU A 115 -9.81 -17.74 7.59
C GLU A 115 -8.53 -17.11 8.18
N SER A 116 -8.60 -16.62 9.43
CA SER A 116 -7.50 -15.95 10.15
C SER A 116 -6.56 -16.90 10.91
N GLY A 117 -5.38 -16.37 11.24
CA GLY A 117 -4.50 -16.97 12.25
C GLY A 117 -3.88 -18.29 11.80
N GLN A 118 -3.98 -19.32 12.64
CA GLN A 118 -3.40 -20.65 12.35
C GLN A 118 -4.06 -21.32 11.12
N ALA A 119 -5.34 -21.00 10.85
CA ALA A 119 -6.03 -21.48 9.66
C ALA A 119 -5.46 -20.88 8.36
N GLU A 120 -4.98 -19.63 8.39
CA GLU A 120 -4.37 -18.96 7.23
C GLU A 120 -3.07 -19.65 6.79
N ALA A 121 -2.20 -20.01 7.74
CA ALA A 121 -0.93 -20.68 7.44
C ALA A 121 -1.18 -22.08 6.85
N ALA A 122 -2.06 -22.87 7.47
CA ALA A 122 -2.45 -24.18 6.98
C ALA A 122 -3.18 -24.11 5.62
N LEU A 123 -3.91 -23.02 5.37
CA LEU A 123 -4.54 -22.76 4.08
C LEU A 123 -3.50 -22.47 2.99
N ILE A 124 -2.56 -21.56 3.25
CA ILE A 124 -1.49 -21.21 2.31
C ILE A 124 -0.66 -22.46 1.97
N GLU A 125 -0.39 -23.31 2.96
CA GLU A 125 0.36 -24.55 2.76
C GLU A 125 -0.42 -25.57 1.91
N ARG A 126 -1.70 -25.79 2.19
CA ARG A 126 -2.56 -26.63 1.34
C ARG A 126 -2.67 -26.11 -0.08
N LEU A 127 -2.86 -24.79 -0.24
CA LEU A 127 -2.90 -24.15 -1.54
C LEU A 127 -1.64 -24.41 -2.36
N ARG A 128 -0.45 -24.41 -1.72
CA ARG A 128 0.81 -24.75 -2.40
C ARG A 128 0.90 -26.20 -2.80
N GLN A 129 0.41 -27.11 -1.95
CA GLN A 129 0.42 -28.53 -2.23
C GLN A 129 -0.52 -28.87 -3.40
N SER A 130 -1.71 -28.28 -3.40
CA SER A 130 -2.74 -28.54 -4.42
C SER A 130 -2.51 -27.78 -5.73
N VAL A 131 -1.87 -26.60 -5.67
CA VAL A 131 -1.65 -25.73 -6.82
C VAL A 131 -0.20 -25.23 -6.82
N PRO A 132 0.76 -26.06 -7.28
CA PRO A 132 2.18 -25.68 -7.31
C PRO A 132 2.48 -24.44 -8.17
N SER A 133 1.62 -24.16 -9.14
CA SER A 133 1.66 -22.98 -10.02
C SER A 133 1.03 -21.72 -9.40
N LEU A 134 0.53 -21.79 -8.17
CA LEU A 134 -0.05 -20.63 -7.50
C LEU A 134 1.03 -19.54 -7.32
N PRO A 135 0.77 -18.29 -7.74
CA PRO A 135 1.74 -17.22 -7.63
C PRO A 135 2.12 -17.05 -6.17
N ARG A 136 3.41 -17.23 -5.85
CA ARG A 136 3.86 -17.37 -4.46
C ARG A 136 3.73 -16.08 -3.64
N ARG A 137 3.63 -14.93 -4.31
CA ARG A 137 3.16 -13.59 -3.94
C ARG A 137 3.40 -12.70 -5.16
N HIS A 138 2.89 -11.47 -5.19
CA HIS A 138 3.00 -10.60 -6.37
C HIS A 138 2.24 -11.18 -7.55
N GLY A 139 1.02 -11.67 -7.36
CA GLY A 139 0.11 -11.87 -8.47
C GLY A 139 -1.00 -10.83 -8.38
N PRO A 140 -1.94 -10.83 -9.32
CA PRO A 140 -3.25 -10.27 -9.08
C PRO A 140 -3.98 -11.18 -8.07
N VAL A 141 -3.43 -11.35 -6.86
CA VAL A 141 -3.96 -12.19 -5.79
C VAL A 141 -4.32 -11.29 -4.61
N LEU A 142 -5.61 -11.17 -4.30
CA LEU A 142 -6.09 -10.44 -3.14
C LEU A 142 -6.46 -11.41 -2.03
N HIS A 143 -5.69 -11.43 -0.94
CA HIS A 143 -6.12 -12.11 0.28
C HIS A 143 -7.00 -11.18 1.10
N VAL A 144 -8.31 -11.31 0.90
CA VAL A 144 -9.31 -10.35 1.35
C VAL A 144 -9.32 -10.19 2.86
N HIS A 145 -9.52 -11.30 3.58
CA HIS A 145 -9.60 -11.30 5.03
C HIS A 145 -8.31 -10.75 5.66
N ARG A 146 -7.16 -11.35 5.33
CA ARG A 146 -5.84 -10.92 5.80
C ARG A 146 -5.60 -9.43 5.59
N THR A 147 -5.87 -8.92 4.38
CA THR A 147 -5.63 -7.51 4.07
C THR A 147 -6.57 -6.61 4.87
N CYS A 148 -7.85 -6.95 4.94
CA CYS A 148 -8.86 -6.20 5.71
C CYS A 148 -8.58 -6.21 7.22
N SER A 149 -8.38 -7.39 7.82
CA SER A 149 -8.13 -7.54 9.26
C SER A 149 -6.87 -6.80 9.69
N ARG A 150 -5.78 -6.90 8.92
CA ARG A 150 -4.53 -6.18 9.23
C ARG A 150 -4.64 -4.68 9.01
N PHE A 151 -5.39 -4.26 7.99
CA PHE A 151 -5.73 -2.86 7.80
C PHE A 151 -6.50 -2.30 8.99
N LEU A 152 -7.58 -2.96 9.41
CA LEU A 152 -8.42 -2.56 10.54
C LEU A 152 -7.66 -2.58 11.87
N ALA A 153 -6.87 -3.63 12.12
CA ALA A 153 -6.02 -3.75 13.30
C ALA A 153 -4.94 -2.65 13.35
N THR A 154 -4.42 -2.24 12.19
CA THR A 154 -3.45 -1.15 12.13
C THR A 154 -4.13 0.21 12.31
N LEU A 155 -5.28 0.43 11.67
CA LEU A 155 -6.06 1.66 11.84
C LEU A 155 -6.49 1.90 13.29
N SER A 156 -6.82 0.84 14.04
CA SER A 156 -7.17 0.98 15.46
C SER A 156 -5.98 1.40 16.32
N ARG A 157 -4.74 1.05 15.92
CA ARG A 157 -3.50 1.45 16.61
C ARG A 157 -3.04 2.86 16.31
N LEU A 158 -3.30 3.34 15.09
CA LEU A 158 -3.09 4.75 14.71
C LEU A 158 -3.89 5.73 15.58
N ARG A 159 -4.84 5.24 16.39
CA ARG A 159 -5.65 6.07 17.29
C ARG A 159 -4.91 6.51 18.55
N THR A 160 -3.63 6.15 18.71
CA THR A 160 -2.82 6.60 19.84
C THR A 160 -2.10 7.92 19.51
N GLY A 161 -2.69 9.04 19.94
CA GLY A 161 -2.04 10.37 19.91
C GLY A 161 -2.67 11.42 18.98
N HIS A 162 -2.01 12.58 18.88
CA HIS A 162 -2.44 13.75 18.11
C HIS A 162 -1.95 13.77 16.64
N PHE A 163 -1.16 12.77 16.23
CA PHE A 163 -0.53 12.72 14.92
C PHE A 163 -1.34 11.83 13.98
N SER A 164 -1.73 12.36 12.82
CA SER A 164 -2.63 11.68 11.88
C SER A 164 -2.04 11.62 10.48
N SER A 165 -2.39 10.58 9.73
CA SER A 165 -2.24 10.62 8.27
C SER A 165 -3.24 11.61 7.68
N CYS A 166 -2.81 12.41 6.70
CA CYS A 166 -3.71 13.24 5.89
C CYS A 166 -4.43 12.43 4.80
N LEU A 167 -3.99 11.19 4.56
CA LEU A 167 -4.62 10.30 3.59
C LEU A 167 -5.99 9.85 4.09
N ASN A 168 -6.98 9.90 3.20
CA ASN A 168 -8.29 9.32 3.49
C ASN A 168 -8.22 7.78 3.53
N LEU A 169 -9.28 7.15 4.05
CA LEU A 169 -9.33 5.70 4.23
C LEU A 169 -9.10 4.90 2.93
N ARG A 170 -9.53 5.42 1.77
CA ARG A 170 -9.34 4.75 0.48
C ARG A 170 -7.87 4.79 0.04
N LYS A 171 -7.18 5.91 0.25
CA LYS A 171 -5.74 6.03 0.01
C LYS A 171 -4.94 5.16 1.00
N LEU A 172 -5.33 5.10 2.28
CA LEU A 172 -4.70 4.18 3.24
C LEU A 172 -4.94 2.71 2.86
N ALA A 173 -6.11 2.36 2.33
CA ALA A 173 -6.38 1.02 1.82
C ALA A 173 -5.49 0.67 0.62
N LEU A 174 -5.23 1.63 -0.27
CA LEU A 174 -4.25 1.51 -1.37
C LEU A 174 -2.84 1.28 -0.85
N VAL A 175 -2.39 2.07 0.13
CA VAL A 175 -1.11 1.88 0.79
C VAL A 175 -1.03 0.49 1.43
N ALA A 176 -2.07 0.06 2.14
CA ALA A 176 -2.09 -1.26 2.79
C ALA A 176 -2.05 -2.42 1.79
N LEU A 177 -2.79 -2.29 0.67
CA LEU A 177 -2.70 -3.24 -0.43
C LEU A 177 -1.28 -3.28 -0.96
N ALA A 178 -0.69 -2.12 -1.28
CA ALA A 178 0.66 -2.02 -1.82
C ALA A 178 1.73 -2.59 -0.86
N VAL A 179 1.67 -2.30 0.44
CA VAL A 179 2.56 -2.90 1.45
C VAL A 179 2.40 -4.43 1.45
N SER A 180 1.18 -4.94 1.31
CA SER A 180 0.89 -6.38 1.35
C SER A 180 1.36 -7.12 0.09
N THR A 181 1.27 -6.46 -1.07
CA THR A 181 1.55 -7.03 -2.39
C THR A 181 2.96 -6.79 -2.90
N THR A 182 3.74 -5.89 -2.29
CA THR A 182 5.16 -5.63 -2.63
C THR A 182 6.10 -6.32 -1.63
N ARG A 183 7.34 -6.61 -2.03
CA ARG A 183 8.39 -7.30 -1.23
C ARG A 183 9.77 -6.96 -1.76
N GLY A 184 10.80 -7.23 -0.96
CA GLY A 184 12.19 -6.95 -1.29
C GLY A 184 12.49 -5.45 -1.27
N GLY A 185 13.75 -5.06 -1.06
CA GLY A 185 14.11 -3.63 -0.97
C GLY A 185 13.38 -2.88 0.16
N CYS A 186 13.41 -1.55 0.11
CA CYS A 186 12.79 -0.71 1.13
C CYS A 186 11.44 -0.12 0.68
N ILE A 187 10.76 0.55 1.62
CA ILE A 187 9.64 1.45 1.36
C ILE A 187 10.14 2.87 1.52
N ALA A 188 9.84 3.76 0.57
CA ALA A 188 10.16 5.18 0.64
C ALA A 188 8.90 6.03 0.72
N GLU A 189 8.91 7.08 1.53
CA GLU A 189 7.86 8.11 1.59
C GLU A 189 8.51 9.48 1.44
N CYS A 190 8.04 10.25 0.47
CA CYS A 190 8.50 11.59 0.17
C CYS A 190 7.38 12.57 0.51
N GLY A 191 7.52 13.30 1.62
CA GLY A 191 6.45 14.07 2.25
C GLY A 191 5.81 13.28 3.39
N ALA A 192 6.23 13.55 4.62
CA ALA A 192 5.77 12.83 5.81
C ALA A 192 4.71 13.62 6.60
N TYR A 193 4.81 14.94 6.59
CA TYR A 193 4.11 15.85 7.49
C TYR A 193 4.16 15.33 8.95
N GLN A 194 3.05 14.86 9.50
CA GLN A 194 2.91 14.33 10.86
C GLN A 194 3.36 12.86 11.03
N GLY A 195 3.83 12.22 9.96
CA GLY A 195 4.36 10.84 9.97
C GLY A 195 3.30 9.75 10.18
N GLY A 196 2.00 10.08 10.09
CA GLY A 196 0.93 9.11 10.31
C GLY A 196 0.94 7.96 9.30
N THR A 197 1.23 8.25 8.03
CA THR A 197 1.33 7.23 6.98
C THR A 197 2.60 6.38 7.14
N ALA A 198 3.74 6.97 7.53
CA ALA A 198 4.94 6.22 7.90
C ALA A 198 4.69 5.21 9.03
N VAL A 199 4.06 5.65 10.12
CA VAL A 199 3.68 4.78 11.26
C VAL A 199 2.70 3.71 10.83
N PHE A 200 1.74 4.05 9.97
CA PHE A 200 0.79 3.09 9.40
C PHE A 200 1.50 1.98 8.62
N MET A 201 2.39 2.34 7.70
CA MET A 201 3.19 1.38 6.93
C MET A 201 4.09 0.55 7.83
N GLY A 202 4.75 1.16 8.84
CA GLY A 202 5.57 0.45 9.81
C GLY A 202 4.79 -0.58 10.64
N CYS A 203 3.60 -0.22 11.10
CA CYS A 203 2.71 -1.16 11.80
C CYS A 203 2.28 -2.32 10.89
N LEU A 204 1.94 -2.04 9.63
CA LEU A 204 1.61 -3.09 8.66
C LEU A 204 2.78 -4.03 8.43
N LEU A 205 4.00 -3.52 8.30
CA LEU A 205 5.20 -4.36 8.16
C LEU A 205 5.36 -5.28 9.38
N ARG A 206 5.19 -4.77 10.59
CA ARG A 206 5.23 -5.58 11.82
C ARG A 206 4.15 -6.66 11.86
N GLU A 207 2.90 -6.31 11.57
CA GLU A 207 1.79 -7.27 11.46
C GLU A 207 2.03 -8.32 10.37
N HIS A 208 2.80 -7.95 9.35
CA HIS A 208 3.17 -8.84 8.27
C HIS A 208 4.39 -9.72 8.57
N GLY A 209 5.10 -9.48 9.68
CA GLY A 209 6.42 -10.07 9.93
C GLY A 209 7.40 -9.74 8.81
N ASP A 210 7.24 -8.57 8.17
CA ASP A 210 7.98 -8.16 7.00
C ASP A 210 9.24 -7.38 7.44
N PRO A 211 10.45 -7.81 7.02
CA PRO A 211 11.70 -7.21 7.48
C PRO A 211 12.06 -5.90 6.78
N ARG A 212 11.27 -5.44 5.80
CA ARG A 212 11.51 -4.17 5.10
C ARG A 212 11.46 -2.99 6.08
N ARG A 213 12.01 -1.86 5.63
CA ARG A 213 11.99 -0.60 6.37
C ARG A 213 11.29 0.48 5.57
N VAL A 214 10.56 1.34 6.27
CA VAL A 214 10.03 2.59 5.76
C VAL A 214 11.06 3.69 5.99
N HIS A 215 11.47 4.37 4.92
CA HIS A 215 12.24 5.60 4.97
C HIS A 215 11.29 6.75 4.66
N THR A 216 10.93 7.51 5.69
CA THR A 216 10.04 8.67 5.55
C THR A 216 10.86 9.95 5.56
N ILE A 217 10.66 10.79 4.55
CA ILE A 217 11.49 11.96 4.27
C ILE A 217 10.61 13.20 4.26
N ASP A 218 10.99 14.23 5.01
CA ASP A 218 10.32 15.52 5.00
C ASP A 218 11.31 16.62 5.39
N THR A 219 11.06 17.85 4.93
CA THR A 219 11.86 19.01 5.32
C THR A 219 11.59 19.41 6.77
N PHE A 220 10.37 19.19 7.26
CA PHE A 220 9.84 19.75 8.51
C PHE A 220 9.96 21.28 8.58
N GLU A 221 10.03 21.92 7.42
CA GLU A 221 10.20 23.37 7.26
C GLU A 221 9.05 24.00 6.45
N GLY A 222 8.10 23.16 6.03
CA GLY A 222 6.95 23.52 5.20
C GLY A 222 7.24 23.45 3.71
N MET A 223 6.19 23.70 2.92
CA MET A 223 6.26 23.62 1.46
C MET A 223 7.08 24.76 0.85
N PRO A 224 7.85 24.51 -0.22
CA PRO A 224 8.49 25.57 -0.98
C PRO A 224 7.47 26.43 -1.76
N ALA A 225 7.96 27.53 -2.32
CA ALA A 225 7.13 28.37 -3.20
C ALA A 225 6.78 27.62 -4.49
N ALA A 226 5.51 27.71 -4.88
CA ALA A 226 5.04 27.14 -6.14
C ALA A 226 5.74 27.80 -7.33
N THR A 227 5.92 27.02 -8.38
CA THR A 227 6.52 27.41 -9.66
C THR A 227 5.45 27.54 -10.74
N PRO A 228 5.75 28.13 -11.91
CA PRO A 228 4.79 28.15 -13.02
C PRO A 228 4.35 26.75 -13.49
N ARG A 229 5.15 25.70 -13.25
CA ARG A 229 4.82 24.31 -13.58
C ARG A 229 3.72 23.73 -12.68
N ASP A 230 3.46 24.35 -11.53
CA ASP A 230 2.42 23.94 -10.59
C ASP A 230 1.02 24.42 -10.98
N GLY A 231 0.92 25.25 -12.03
CA GLY A 231 -0.37 25.77 -12.50
C GLY A 231 -1.11 26.56 -11.42
N VAL A 232 -2.42 26.36 -11.34
CA VAL A 232 -3.23 26.94 -10.27
C VAL A 232 -3.23 25.98 -9.08
N THR A 233 -2.44 26.29 -8.06
CA THR A 233 -2.37 25.51 -6.83
C THR A 233 -3.06 26.24 -5.66
N PRO A 234 -3.82 25.52 -4.80
CA PRO A 234 -4.39 26.09 -3.58
C PRO A 234 -3.33 26.29 -2.48
N TYR A 235 -2.12 25.75 -2.66
CA TYR A 235 -1.09 25.70 -1.63
C TYR A 235 -0.13 26.90 -1.71
N GLN A 236 0.31 27.36 -0.55
CA GLN A 236 1.21 28.53 -0.40
C GLN A 236 2.51 28.11 0.28
N ALA A 237 3.59 28.84 -0.01
CA ALA A 237 4.88 28.63 0.64
C ALA A 237 4.75 28.65 2.17
N GLY A 238 5.40 27.69 2.84
CA GLY A 238 5.39 27.56 4.29
C GLY A 238 4.14 26.89 4.87
N LEU A 239 3.18 26.42 4.05
CA LEU A 239 2.13 25.51 4.52
C LEU A 239 2.77 24.21 5.07
N PHE A 240 2.10 23.55 6.01
CA PHE A 240 2.56 22.31 6.68
C PHE A 240 3.86 22.41 7.50
N ARG A 241 4.32 23.63 7.82
CA ARG A 241 5.48 23.88 8.70
C ARG A 241 5.24 23.63 10.20
N ASP A 242 4.02 23.20 10.56
CA ASP A 242 3.57 23.04 11.95
C ASP A 242 3.91 21.67 12.55
N THR A 243 4.83 20.93 11.93
CA THR A 243 5.36 19.66 12.45
C THR A 243 6.87 19.73 12.61
N ARG A 244 7.39 19.22 13.74
CA ARG A 244 8.83 19.12 13.99
C ARG A 244 9.32 17.70 13.74
N PHE A 245 10.57 17.59 13.29
CA PHE A 245 11.26 16.30 13.12
C PHE A 245 11.23 15.44 14.39
N GLU A 246 11.50 16.05 15.56
CA GLU A 246 11.52 15.33 16.84
C GLU A 246 10.16 14.74 17.21
N ASP A 247 9.06 15.43 16.86
CA ASP A 247 7.70 14.99 17.14
C ASP A 247 7.37 13.71 16.37
N VAL A 248 7.77 13.64 15.10
CA VAL A 248 7.57 12.45 14.26
C VAL A 248 8.45 11.29 14.74
N CYS A 249 9.70 11.57 15.14
CA CYS A 249 10.56 10.55 15.75
C CYS A 249 9.97 10.01 17.06
N GLY A 250 9.42 10.89 17.90
CA GLY A 250 8.69 10.53 19.12
C GLY A 250 7.46 9.68 18.83
N HIS A 251 6.71 10.01 17.78
CA HIS A 251 5.54 9.23 17.34
C HIS A 251 5.92 7.81 16.87
N VAL A 252 6.97 7.69 16.07
CA VAL A 252 7.53 6.38 15.67
C VAL A 252 7.96 5.58 16.90
N ALA A 253 8.64 6.22 17.86
CA ALA A 253 9.09 5.58 19.08
C ALA A 253 7.94 5.14 20.00
N ALA A 254 6.86 5.92 20.09
CA ALA A 254 5.67 5.58 20.88
C ALA A 254 4.97 4.30 20.37
N HIS A 255 5.12 3.98 19.09
CA HIS A 255 4.64 2.71 18.50
C HIS A 255 5.72 1.62 18.49
N GLY A 256 6.89 1.90 19.06
CA GLY A 256 8.04 1.01 19.09
C GLY A 256 8.65 0.71 17.71
N LEU A 257 8.41 1.54 16.69
CA LEU A 257 8.73 1.26 15.29
C LEU A 257 10.12 1.73 14.84
N GLN A 258 11.06 1.99 15.75
CA GLN A 258 12.37 2.59 15.42
C GLN A 258 13.24 1.68 14.52
N ASP A 259 12.98 0.38 14.52
CA ASP A 259 13.59 -0.64 13.67
C ASP A 259 12.97 -0.67 12.25
N ALA A 260 11.66 -0.43 12.16
CA ALA A 260 10.87 -0.52 10.94
C ALA A 260 10.70 0.82 10.20
N VAL A 261 10.80 1.96 10.90
CA VAL A 261 10.61 3.30 10.32
C VAL A 261 11.81 4.19 10.66
N LYS A 262 12.43 4.74 9.62
CA LYS A 262 13.53 5.72 9.71
C LYS A 262 13.04 7.06 9.17
N VAL A 263 13.09 8.08 10.01
CA VAL A 263 12.70 9.45 9.67
C VAL A 263 13.94 10.22 9.23
N HIS A 264 13.86 10.90 8.09
CA HIS A 264 14.95 11.67 7.50
C HIS A 264 14.52 13.12 7.34
N LYS A 265 15.26 14.04 7.96
CA LYS A 265 15.04 15.49 7.77
C LYS A 265 15.79 15.97 6.52
N GLY A 266 15.07 16.62 5.61
CA GLY A 266 15.64 17.27 4.43
C GLY A 266 14.79 17.07 3.18
N LEU A 267 15.29 17.55 2.06
CA LEU A 267 14.62 17.38 0.78
C LEU A 267 14.77 15.94 0.26
N SER A 268 13.74 15.43 -0.41
CA SER A 268 13.76 14.07 -0.99
C SER A 268 14.93 13.88 -1.94
N GLN A 269 15.24 14.86 -2.79
CA GLN A 269 16.36 14.81 -3.72
C GLN A 269 17.74 14.76 -3.05
N GLU A 270 17.85 15.16 -1.78
CA GLU A 270 19.09 15.08 -1.00
C GLU A 270 19.18 13.74 -0.25
N ARG A 271 18.06 13.27 0.30
CA ARG A 271 18.03 12.08 1.17
C ARG A 271 17.88 10.77 0.42
N LEU A 272 17.13 10.75 -0.68
CA LEU A 272 16.96 9.54 -1.48
C LEU A 272 18.30 8.97 -1.97
N PRO A 273 19.26 9.75 -2.51
CA PRO A 273 20.56 9.19 -2.92
C PRO A 273 21.29 8.48 -1.77
N GLU A 274 21.28 9.05 -0.56
CA GLU A 274 21.91 8.46 0.63
C GLU A 274 21.25 7.14 1.04
N ILE A 275 19.92 7.08 0.97
CA ILE A 275 19.11 5.90 1.29
C ILE A 275 19.33 4.81 0.22
N LEU A 276 19.22 5.17 -1.05
CA LEU A 276 19.28 4.26 -2.21
C LEU A 276 20.71 3.76 -2.50
N ALA A 277 21.72 4.33 -1.85
CA ALA A 277 23.08 3.79 -1.80
C ALA A 277 23.22 2.60 -0.83
N ARG A 278 22.32 2.49 0.16
CA ARG A 278 22.34 1.44 1.19
C ARG A 278 21.29 0.36 0.97
N GLU A 279 20.19 0.74 0.31
CA GLU A 279 19.09 -0.16 -0.03
C GLU A 279 19.27 -0.71 -1.46
N SER A 280 19.02 -2.02 -1.64
CA SER A 280 19.23 -2.68 -2.93
C SER A 280 18.18 -2.29 -3.99
N ALA A 281 16.96 -1.99 -3.55
CA ALA A 281 15.84 -1.56 -4.39
C ALA A 281 14.76 -0.86 -3.54
N VAL A 282 13.79 -0.25 -4.20
CA VAL A 282 12.54 0.26 -3.59
C VAL A 282 11.39 -0.62 -4.05
N SER A 283 10.64 -1.25 -3.14
CA SER A 283 9.45 -2.03 -3.52
C SER A 283 8.15 -1.25 -3.44
N LEU A 284 8.10 -0.24 -2.59
CA LEU A 284 6.99 0.71 -2.52
C LEU A 284 7.54 2.11 -2.34
N ALA A 285 7.08 3.05 -3.16
CA ALA A 285 7.23 4.46 -2.83
C ALA A 285 5.87 5.14 -2.73
N LEU A 286 5.73 6.04 -1.75
CA LEU A 286 4.67 7.04 -1.69
C LEU A 286 5.30 8.41 -1.94
N VAL A 287 4.87 9.07 -3.00
CA VAL A 287 5.30 10.45 -3.33
C VAL A 287 4.13 11.37 -3.06
N ASP A 288 4.26 12.20 -2.04
CA ASP A 288 3.22 13.08 -1.49
C ASP A 288 3.81 14.47 -1.22
N THR A 289 4.22 15.14 -2.29
CA THR A 289 4.94 16.43 -2.22
C THR A 289 4.13 17.61 -2.75
N ASP A 290 2.91 17.36 -3.25
CA ASP A 290 1.93 18.31 -3.82
C ASP A 290 2.37 19.16 -5.03
N GLN A 291 3.67 19.34 -5.26
CA GLN A 291 4.26 20.25 -6.23
C GLN A 291 5.14 19.51 -7.24
N TYR A 292 5.19 20.05 -8.46
CA TYR A 292 5.93 19.55 -9.60
C TYR A 292 7.37 19.19 -9.25
N LEU A 293 8.13 20.13 -8.67
CA LEU A 293 9.56 19.92 -8.42
C LEU A 293 9.81 18.79 -7.42
N GLY A 294 9.07 18.76 -6.31
CA GLY A 294 9.18 17.68 -5.32
C GLY A 294 8.82 16.32 -5.91
N THR A 295 7.78 16.28 -6.76
CA THR A 295 7.30 15.04 -7.37
C THR A 295 8.28 14.54 -8.43
N VAL A 296 8.68 15.39 -9.38
CA VAL A 296 9.55 14.99 -10.50
C VAL A 296 10.92 14.54 -10.01
N GLU A 297 11.52 15.25 -9.06
CA GLU A 297 12.84 14.90 -8.52
C GLU A 297 12.79 13.59 -7.72
N SER A 298 11.74 13.40 -6.91
CA SER A 298 11.54 12.13 -6.19
C SER A 298 11.38 10.97 -7.17
N LEU A 299 10.51 11.12 -8.18
CA LEU A 299 10.26 10.09 -9.17
C LEU A 299 11.50 9.75 -10.01
N ARG A 300 12.28 10.76 -10.43
CA ARG A 300 13.51 10.57 -11.23
C ARG A 300 14.56 9.73 -10.48
N LEU A 301 14.60 9.80 -9.15
CA LEU A 301 15.47 8.99 -8.31
C LEU A 301 14.88 7.60 -7.99
N LEU A 302 13.56 7.52 -7.77
CA LEU A 302 12.87 6.31 -7.37
C LEU A 302 12.66 5.32 -8.52
N VAL A 303 12.26 5.79 -9.70
CA VAL A 303 11.91 4.95 -10.86
C VAL A 303 13.06 4.01 -11.26
N PRO A 304 14.32 4.45 -11.40
CA PRO A 304 15.43 3.57 -11.74
C PRO A 304 15.72 2.49 -10.68
N LYS A 305 15.39 2.77 -9.41
CA LYS A 305 15.63 1.88 -8.26
C LYS A 305 14.43 1.03 -7.88
N LEU A 306 13.30 1.20 -8.58
CA LEU A 306 12.08 0.44 -8.31
C LEU A 306 12.32 -1.05 -8.56
N ALA A 307 11.96 -1.89 -7.61
CA ALA A 307 12.07 -3.34 -7.73
C ALA A 307 11.18 -3.87 -8.87
N VAL A 308 11.45 -5.09 -9.34
CA VAL A 308 10.47 -5.80 -10.16
C VAL A 308 9.20 -5.96 -9.33
N ASN A 309 8.04 -5.64 -9.89
CA ASN A 309 6.75 -5.61 -9.19
C ASN A 309 6.64 -4.55 -8.09
N GLY A 310 7.62 -3.64 -8.01
CA GLY A 310 7.52 -2.48 -7.15
C GLY A 310 6.47 -1.51 -7.69
N VAL A 311 5.85 -0.77 -6.79
CA VAL A 311 4.85 0.24 -7.13
C VAL A 311 5.23 1.58 -6.54
N ILE A 312 4.88 2.65 -7.25
CA ILE A 312 4.96 4.02 -6.75
C ILE A 312 3.53 4.56 -6.73
N LEU A 313 3.07 4.96 -5.55
CA LEU A 313 1.83 5.70 -5.38
C LEU A 313 2.20 7.19 -5.37
N VAL A 314 1.58 7.96 -6.26
CA VAL A 314 1.78 9.41 -6.34
C VAL A 314 0.48 10.08 -5.92
N ASP A 315 0.54 10.75 -4.76
CA ASP A 315 -0.58 11.48 -4.19
C ASP A 315 -0.81 12.81 -4.90
N ASP A 316 -1.96 13.42 -4.62
CA ASP A 316 -2.33 14.71 -5.19
C ASP A 316 -2.28 14.79 -6.73
N TYR A 317 -2.54 13.66 -7.40
CA TYR A 317 -2.63 13.57 -8.86
C TYR A 317 -3.64 14.55 -9.47
N CYS A 318 -4.61 15.07 -8.72
CA CYS A 318 -5.54 16.06 -9.28
C CYS A 318 -4.87 17.42 -9.57
N LEU A 319 -3.70 17.70 -8.99
CA LEU A 319 -2.94 18.95 -9.15
C LEU A 319 -2.10 18.96 -10.43
N ASP A 320 -2.08 20.11 -11.11
CA ASP A 320 -1.39 20.27 -12.39
C ASP A 320 0.12 20.00 -12.27
N GLY A 321 0.76 20.48 -11.19
CA GLY A 321 2.18 20.22 -10.95
C GLY A 321 2.52 18.75 -10.87
N VAL A 322 1.71 17.96 -10.15
CA VAL A 322 1.90 16.52 -10.00
C VAL A 322 1.67 15.79 -11.33
N LYS A 323 0.60 16.14 -12.07
CA LYS A 323 0.34 15.58 -13.41
C LYS A 323 1.50 15.84 -14.37
N ASN A 324 1.97 17.08 -14.41
CA ASN A 324 3.10 17.50 -15.25
C ASN A 324 4.36 16.71 -14.92
N ALA A 325 4.64 16.45 -13.64
CA ALA A 325 5.77 15.64 -13.20
C ALA A 325 5.63 14.18 -13.66
N ILE A 326 4.46 13.57 -13.48
CA ILE A 326 4.20 12.19 -13.92
C ILE A 326 4.33 12.08 -15.45
N ASP A 327 3.77 13.02 -16.20
CA ASP A 327 3.83 13.03 -17.66
C ASP A 327 5.27 13.16 -18.18
N GLU A 328 6.10 13.95 -17.50
CA GLU A 328 7.53 14.07 -17.80
C GLU A 328 8.27 12.76 -17.53
N ILE A 329 8.10 12.17 -16.34
CA ILE A 329 8.75 10.92 -15.96
C ILE A 329 8.32 9.75 -16.87
N ARG A 330 7.05 9.70 -17.29
CA ARG A 330 6.58 8.68 -18.25
C ARG A 330 7.21 8.83 -19.63
N LYS A 331 7.56 10.05 -20.05
CA LYS A 331 8.32 10.29 -21.30
C LYS A 331 9.79 9.90 -21.15
N GLU A 332 10.39 10.18 -20.00
CA GLU A 332 11.78 9.78 -19.67
C GLU A 332 11.93 8.26 -19.54
N HIS A 333 10.89 7.58 -19.03
CA HIS A 333 10.88 6.15 -18.75
C HIS A 333 9.69 5.45 -19.44
N PRO A 334 9.70 5.29 -20.79
CA PRO A 334 8.58 4.70 -21.52
C PRO A 334 8.29 3.23 -21.16
N GLY A 335 9.24 2.53 -20.52
CA GLY A 335 9.06 1.18 -19.99
C GLY A 335 8.34 1.10 -18.63
N MET A 336 8.03 2.24 -18.00
CA MET A 336 7.20 2.30 -16.81
C MET A 336 5.73 2.34 -17.21
N ALA A 337 4.95 1.42 -16.66
CA ALA A 337 3.51 1.46 -16.79
C ALA A 337 2.90 2.29 -15.65
N GLY A 338 1.69 2.81 -15.90
CA GLY A 338 1.02 3.68 -14.96
C GLY A 338 -0.46 3.84 -15.26
N ALA A 339 -1.24 4.08 -14.22
CA ALA A 339 -2.68 4.27 -14.31
C ALA A 339 -3.19 5.19 -13.20
N GLU A 340 -4.21 5.98 -13.53
CA GLU A 340 -5.01 6.67 -12.53
C GLU A 340 -5.82 5.63 -11.75
N VAL A 341 -5.56 5.53 -10.44
CA VAL A 341 -6.27 4.59 -9.57
C VAL A 341 -7.44 5.27 -8.89
N THR A 342 -7.30 6.55 -8.56
CA THR A 342 -8.42 7.39 -8.15
C THR A 342 -8.22 8.78 -8.74
N TYR A 343 -9.27 9.60 -8.72
CA TYR A 343 -9.18 11.01 -9.14
C TYR A 343 -7.97 11.76 -8.54
N ASN A 344 -7.54 11.37 -7.34
CA ASN A 344 -6.44 12.02 -6.63
C ASN A 344 -5.29 11.07 -6.26
N LEU A 345 -5.09 9.98 -7.01
CA LEU A 345 -3.96 9.08 -6.82
C LEU A 345 -3.58 8.42 -8.15
N TYR A 346 -2.32 8.54 -8.54
CA TYR A 346 -1.74 7.82 -9.66
C TYR A 346 -0.85 6.69 -9.16
N MET A 347 -0.85 5.57 -9.86
CA MET A 347 0.05 4.46 -9.57
C MET A 347 0.97 4.22 -10.76
N MET A 348 2.26 4.12 -10.50
CA MET A 348 3.28 3.69 -11.46
C MET A 348 3.85 2.35 -11.02
N TRP A 349 4.26 1.51 -11.98
CA TRP A 349 4.90 0.25 -11.68
C TRP A 349 5.83 -0.18 -12.81
N ARG A 350 6.83 -1.00 -12.47
CA ARG A 350 7.70 -1.63 -13.46
C ARG A 350 7.05 -2.91 -13.97
N HIS A 351 7.02 -3.09 -15.29
CA HIS A 351 6.42 -4.28 -15.92
C HIS A 351 6.92 -5.57 -15.29
N ALA A 352 5.95 -6.43 -14.98
CA ALA A 352 6.14 -7.79 -14.51
C ALA A 352 6.76 -8.64 -15.62
N ASP A 353 7.91 -9.26 -15.36
CA ASP A 353 8.34 -10.41 -16.16
C ASP A 353 7.30 -11.54 -15.96
N GLU A 354 7.09 -12.44 -16.93
CA GLU A 354 6.09 -13.53 -16.81
C GLU A 354 6.35 -14.42 -15.56
N GLY A 355 7.57 -14.35 -15.01
CA GLY A 355 7.96 -14.87 -13.70
C GLY A 355 7.21 -14.32 -12.47
N PHE A 356 6.42 -13.24 -12.61
CA PHE A 356 5.43 -12.77 -11.64
C PHE A 356 4.45 -13.87 -11.20
N LEU A 357 4.24 -14.85 -12.07
CA LEU A 357 3.41 -16.03 -11.79
C LEU A 357 4.20 -17.23 -11.25
N SER A 358 5.54 -17.21 -11.22
CA SER A 358 6.31 -18.46 -11.02
C SER A 358 7.52 -18.42 -10.09
N GLN A 359 7.95 -17.28 -9.51
CA GLN A 359 9.15 -17.27 -8.64
C GLN A 359 8.89 -17.04 -7.13
N GLY A 360 8.95 -18.15 -6.40
CA GLY A 360 9.97 -18.37 -5.35
C GLY A 360 9.78 -17.85 -3.92
N TRP A 361 8.96 -18.52 -3.08
CA TRP A 361 9.32 -18.80 -1.67
C TRP A 361 10.46 -19.83 -1.68
N ALA A 362 11.70 -19.41 -1.86
CA ALA A 362 12.87 -20.22 -1.57
C ALA A 362 13.68 -19.52 -0.48
N SER A 363 14.01 -20.29 0.56
CA SER A 363 14.66 -19.98 1.85
C SER A 363 13.77 -19.22 2.85
N GLY A 364 13.33 -19.68 4.03
CA GLY A 364 13.73 -20.74 4.97
C GLY A 364 14.98 -21.56 4.67
N ASP A 365 16.14 -21.03 5.04
CA ASP A 365 17.41 -21.71 5.41
C ASP A 365 18.53 -20.65 5.29
N ARG A 366 19.32 -20.24 6.30
CA ARG A 366 19.51 -20.67 7.69
C ARG A 366 19.83 -19.42 8.51
N ALA A 367 19.38 -19.38 9.76
CA ALA A 367 20.11 -18.65 10.78
C ALA A 367 21.53 -19.23 10.82
N SER A 368 22.56 -18.40 10.69
CA SER A 368 23.95 -18.79 10.87
C SER A 368 24.11 -19.37 12.28
N GLU A 369 24.19 -20.69 12.40
CA GLU A 369 24.76 -21.32 13.58
C GLU A 369 26.22 -20.87 13.70
N PRO A 370 26.68 -20.44 14.89
CA PRO A 370 28.09 -20.14 15.08
C PRO A 370 28.86 -21.45 14.92
N ALA A 371 29.88 -21.43 14.06
CA ALA A 371 30.80 -22.52 13.87
C ALA A 371 31.33 -22.99 15.24
N ARG A 372 30.92 -24.18 15.67
CA ARG A 372 31.62 -24.92 16.71
C ARG A 372 32.97 -25.30 16.12
N GLY A 373 34.02 -24.61 16.56
CA GLY A 373 35.38 -25.04 16.35
C GLY A 373 35.56 -26.40 17.01
N GLY A 374 35.65 -27.44 16.18
CA GLY A 374 36.23 -28.71 16.55
C GLY A 374 37.74 -28.57 16.47
N GLU A 375 38.38 -28.88 17.58
CA GLU A 375 39.81 -29.16 17.71
C GLU A 375 40.23 -30.21 16.68
N ASP A 376 41.34 -29.95 15.99
CA ASP A 376 42.33 -30.95 15.58
C ASP A 376 43.61 -30.18 15.23
N GLY A 377 44.60 -30.29 16.11
CA GLY A 377 45.89 -29.61 16.06
C GLY A 377 46.58 -29.63 17.41
#